data_AF-A0A0R3W6J3-F1
#
_entry.id   AF-A0A0R3W6J3-F1
#
_cell.length_a   1.000
_cell.length_b   1.000
_cell.length_c   1.000
_cell.angle_alpha   90.00
_cell.angle_beta   90.00
_cell.angle_gamma   90.00
#
_symmetry.space_group_name_H-M   'P 1'
#
loop_
_entity.id
_entity.type
_entity.pdbx_description
1 polymer ?
#
loop_
_entity_poly.entity_id
_entity_poly.type
_entity_poly.pdbx_seq_one_letter_code
_entity_poly.pdbx_strand_id
1 'polypeptide(L)'
;MDELTSLFLSRGKDELKDVEASISYTPFGVDLQNSEESNNAESVRHQPSDIEPETVKQWRREYHANIEKKDANEAAKDKAMKESAAKELAEWQAWHKKNLIEAHKQNLAHEEELQAQRDKTMLLSQSVSKVNSSDSAIWERVCQLCDLTVSTSSGDSIFLKSTVGASSSKDVTRFRSLLLSLKNNPPRRGTLVVS
;
A
#
# COMPACT_ATOMS: atom_id res chain seq x y z
N MET A 1 2.74 -0.14 1.10
CA MET A 1 2.89 1.09 1.92
C MET A 1 3.48 2.10 0.98
N ASP A 2 2.63 2.99 0.48
CA ASP A 2 2.97 3.84 -0.66
C ASP A 2 3.91 4.96 -0.19
N GLU A 3 4.84 5.34 -1.07
CA GLU A 3 5.90 6.33 -0.81
C GLU A 3 5.33 7.65 -0.25
N LEU A 4 4.13 8.01 -0.71
CA LEU A 4 3.37 9.18 -0.27
C LEU A 4 2.91 9.08 1.20
N THR A 5 2.47 7.90 1.64
CA THR A 5 2.11 7.67 3.05
C THR A 5 3.34 7.72 3.95
N SER A 6 4.48 7.21 3.48
CA SER A 6 5.75 7.27 4.24
C SER A 6 6.28 8.69 4.36
N LEU A 7 6.15 9.51 3.30
CA LEU A 7 6.48 10.94 3.31
C LEU A 7 5.58 11.75 4.25
N PHE A 8 4.27 11.47 4.25
CA PHE A 8 3.32 12.15 5.13
C PHE A 8 3.60 11.87 6.62
N LEU A 9 3.83 10.59 6.98
CA LEU A 9 4.16 10.16 8.34
C LEU A 9 5.50 10.71 8.83
N SER A 10 6.48 10.87 7.93
CA SER A 10 7.81 11.40 8.29
C SER A 10 7.77 12.91 8.51
N ARG A 11 7.03 13.67 7.67
CA ARG A 11 6.92 15.12 7.78
C ARG A 11 6.27 15.60 9.09
N GLY A 12 5.28 14.87 9.59
CA GLY A 12 4.63 15.21 10.87
C GLY A 12 5.52 14.97 12.09
N LYS A 13 6.55 14.12 11.97
CA LYS A 13 7.43 13.76 13.08
C LYS A 13 8.59 14.75 13.28
N ASP A 14 9.04 15.37 12.19
CA ASP A 14 10.13 16.34 12.25
C ASP A 14 9.64 17.73 12.69
N GLU A 15 8.40 18.15 12.37
CA GLU A 15 7.86 19.44 12.83
C GLU A 15 7.48 19.50 14.33
N LEU A 16 7.31 18.35 15.01
CA LEU A 16 6.95 18.32 16.44
C LEU A 16 8.13 18.26 17.41
N LYS A 17 9.30 17.80 16.96
CA LYS A 17 10.49 17.60 17.81
C LYS A 17 11.10 18.90 18.34
N ASP A 18 10.98 19.98 17.58
CA ASP A 18 11.53 21.28 17.97
C ASP A 18 10.60 22.05 18.93
N VAL A 19 9.31 21.69 18.97
CA VAL A 19 8.30 22.33 19.82
C VAL A 19 8.33 21.77 21.25
N GLU A 20 8.60 20.48 21.42
CA GLU A 20 8.68 19.83 22.74
C GLU A 20 9.92 20.24 23.56
N ALA A 21 11.03 20.59 22.90
CA ALA A 21 12.24 21.08 23.58
C ALA A 21 12.15 22.55 24.02
N SER A 22 11.21 23.32 23.45
CA SER A 22 11.14 24.77 23.62
C SER A 22 10.08 25.22 24.65
N ILE A 23 9.29 24.29 25.19
CA ILE A 23 8.19 24.61 26.12
C ILE A 23 8.47 23.95 27.48
N SER A 24 9.30 24.59 28.31
CA SER A 24 9.24 24.38 29.76
C SER A 24 8.11 25.26 30.32
N TYR A 25 6.93 24.69 30.53
CA TYR A 25 5.82 25.42 31.13
C TYR A 25 5.84 25.26 32.66
N THR A 26 6.18 26.34 33.37
CA THR A 26 5.94 26.50 34.80
C THR A 26 5.02 27.71 35.01
N PRO A 27 3.88 27.57 35.72
CA PRO A 27 2.94 28.69 35.94
C PRO A 27 3.53 29.88 36.72
N PHE A 28 4.61 29.65 37.48
CA PHE A 28 5.37 30.67 38.19
C PHE A 28 6.85 30.33 38.01
N GLY A 29 7.56 31.06 37.13
CA GLY A 29 8.98 30.81 36.85
C GLY A 29 9.85 31.13 38.06
N VAL A 30 10.03 30.15 38.96
CA VAL A 30 10.99 30.20 40.06
C VAL A 30 11.68 28.84 40.15
N ASP A 31 12.89 28.75 39.62
CA ASP A 31 13.77 27.61 39.89
C ASP A 31 14.26 27.71 41.34
N LEU A 32 13.66 26.88 42.18
CA LEU A 32 14.05 26.75 43.58
C LEU A 32 15.07 25.62 43.73
N GLN A 33 16.35 25.88 43.45
CA GLN A 33 17.46 25.04 43.95
C GLN A 33 18.69 25.88 44.34
N ASN A 34 19.06 25.77 45.62
CA ASN A 34 20.26 26.25 46.34
C ASN A 34 20.42 27.75 46.68
N SER A 35 20.11 28.15 47.92
CA SER A 35 21.07 28.24 49.04
C SER A 35 20.51 29.06 50.21
N GLU A 36 21.10 28.82 51.39
CA GLU A 36 20.57 29.00 52.74
C GLU A 36 20.45 30.46 53.25
N GLU A 37 19.59 30.58 54.27
CA GLU A 37 19.48 31.58 55.35
C GLU A 37 20.44 32.78 55.37
N SER A 38 19.88 34.00 55.38
CA SER A 38 20.29 35.04 56.33
C SER A 38 19.19 36.08 56.54
N ASN A 39 18.78 36.23 57.80
CA ASN A 39 17.98 37.34 58.30
C ASN A 39 18.66 38.69 57.98
N ASN A 40 17.91 39.70 57.51
CA ASN A 40 17.74 41.00 58.20
C ASN A 40 16.81 41.92 57.39
N ALA A 41 16.09 42.75 58.13
CA ALA A 41 15.13 43.75 57.70
C ALA A 41 15.68 44.74 56.66
N GLU A 42 14.85 45.10 55.68
CA GLU A 42 14.59 46.50 55.34
C GLU A 42 13.31 46.57 54.51
N SER A 43 12.26 47.10 55.11
CA SER A 43 11.03 47.51 54.44
C SER A 43 11.36 48.72 53.57
N VAL A 44 11.89 48.50 52.37
CA VAL A 44 11.95 49.56 51.35
C VAL A 44 10.54 49.71 50.79
N ARG A 45 9.78 50.56 51.48
CA ARG A 45 8.47 51.06 51.06
C ARG A 45 8.67 51.83 49.75
N HIS A 46 8.58 51.14 48.61
CA HIS A 46 8.47 51.81 47.32
C HIS A 46 7.15 52.56 47.30
N GLN A 47 7.25 53.90 47.30
CA GLN A 47 6.14 54.79 46.98
C GLN A 47 5.51 54.33 45.65
N PRO A 48 4.18 54.14 45.58
CA PRO A 48 3.53 53.91 44.31
C PRO A 48 3.58 55.23 43.53
N SER A 49 4.55 55.37 42.63
CA SER A 49 4.39 56.34 41.55
C SER A 49 3.27 55.82 40.67
N ASP A 50 2.08 56.40 40.78
CA ASP A 50 0.85 56.05 40.03
C ASP A 50 0.97 56.22 38.50
N ILE A 51 2.18 56.44 37.98
CA ILE A 51 2.48 56.68 36.58
C ILE A 51 3.36 55.53 36.11
N GLU A 52 2.76 54.61 35.36
CA GLU A 52 3.51 53.54 34.71
C GLU A 52 4.58 54.13 33.77
N PRO A 53 5.84 53.65 33.85
CA PRO A 53 6.91 54.16 33.01
C PRO A 53 6.63 53.90 31.53
N GLU A 54 6.91 54.89 30.67
CA GLU A 54 6.63 54.85 29.23
C GLU A 54 7.26 53.66 28.51
N THR A 55 8.40 53.16 28.99
CA THR A 55 9.06 51.96 28.49
C THR A 55 8.19 50.70 28.68
N VAL A 56 7.49 50.58 29.81
CA VAL A 56 6.61 49.44 30.09
C VAL A 56 5.33 49.56 29.26
N LYS A 57 4.80 50.77 29.06
CA LYS A 57 3.67 50.99 28.14
C LYS A 57 4.02 50.61 26.70
N GLN A 58 5.21 50.99 26.24
CA GLN A 58 5.70 50.61 24.91
C GLN A 58 5.86 49.10 24.79
N TRP A 59 6.48 48.47 25.78
CA TRP A 59 6.66 47.01 25.80
C TRP A 59 5.33 46.26 25.78
N ARG A 60 4.32 46.68 26.56
CA ARG A 60 2.99 46.07 26.51
C ARG A 60 2.35 46.19 25.13
N ARG A 61 2.42 47.36 24.50
CA ARG A 61 1.88 47.56 23.15
C ARG A 61 2.55 46.64 22.13
N GLU A 62 3.88 46.57 22.16
CA GLU A 62 4.65 45.69 21.27
C GLU A 62 4.38 44.20 21.54
N TYR A 63 4.28 43.82 22.81
CA TYR A 63 3.95 42.46 23.20
C TYR A 63 2.56 42.05 22.72
N HIS A 64 1.53 42.87 22.97
CA HIS A 64 0.18 42.62 22.49
C HIS A 64 0.11 42.57 20.96
N ALA A 65 0.79 43.48 20.26
CA ALA A 65 0.86 43.45 18.80
C ALA A 65 1.56 42.18 18.27
N ASN A 66 2.58 41.69 18.96
CA ASN A 66 3.26 40.45 18.58
C ASN A 66 2.39 39.21 18.81
N ILE A 67 1.60 39.19 19.89
CA ILE A 67 0.61 38.11 20.13
C ILE A 67 -0.46 38.14 19.03
N GLU A 68 -1.05 39.29 18.75
CA GLU A 68 -2.08 39.42 17.70
C GLU A 68 -1.55 39.00 16.32
N LYS A 69 -0.29 39.34 16.01
CA LYS A 69 0.37 38.90 14.77
C LYS A 69 0.54 37.38 14.72
N LYS A 70 0.90 36.74 15.84
CA LYS A 70 1.04 35.27 15.92
C LYS A 70 -0.32 34.60 15.75
N ASP A 71 -1.34 35.08 16.45
CA ASP A 71 -2.71 34.55 16.38
C ASP A 71 -3.27 34.68 14.95
N ALA A 72 -3.05 35.81 14.29
CA ALA A 72 -3.46 36.02 12.91
C ALA A 72 -2.74 35.08 11.93
N ASN A 73 -1.45 34.82 12.14
CA ASN A 73 -0.68 33.90 11.32
C ASN A 73 -1.12 32.44 11.51
N GLU A 74 -1.40 32.03 12.75
CA GLU A 74 -1.93 30.70 13.06
C GLU A 74 -3.31 30.52 12.43
N ALA A 75 -4.21 31.49 12.58
CA ALA A 75 -5.53 31.46 11.94
C ALA A 75 -5.44 31.35 10.40
N ALA A 76 -4.47 32.04 9.79
CA ALA A 76 -4.22 31.95 8.36
C ALA A 76 -3.69 30.56 7.95
N LYS A 77 -2.75 29.99 8.72
CA LYS A 77 -2.21 28.64 8.49
C LYS A 77 -3.30 27.58 8.61
N ASP A 78 -4.14 27.68 9.64
CA ASP A 78 -5.27 26.77 9.85
C ASP A 78 -6.28 26.81 8.70
N LYS A 79 -6.60 28.02 8.22
CA LYS A 79 -7.48 28.18 7.07
C LYS A 79 -6.86 27.56 5.81
N ALA A 80 -5.58 27.82 5.55
CA ALA A 80 -4.87 27.25 4.40
C ALA A 80 -4.80 25.71 4.48
N MET A 81 -4.56 25.14 5.66
CA MET A 81 -4.56 23.69 5.87
C MET A 81 -5.95 23.09 5.61
N LYS A 82 -7.01 23.70 6.11
CA LYS A 82 -8.40 23.24 5.86
C LYS A 82 -8.75 23.30 4.38
N GLU A 83 -8.35 24.36 3.69
CA GLU A 83 -8.55 24.50 2.25
C GLU A 83 -7.75 23.47 1.43
N SER A 84 -6.50 23.19 1.81
CA SER A 84 -5.68 22.15 1.16
C SER A 84 -6.30 20.77 1.35
N ALA A 85 -6.68 20.42 2.59
CA ALA A 85 -7.30 19.14 2.90
C ALA A 85 -8.61 18.94 2.13
N ALA A 86 -9.43 20.00 1.98
CA ALA A 86 -10.65 19.95 1.20
C ALA A 86 -10.39 19.72 -0.31
N LYS A 87 -9.36 20.37 -0.86
CA LYS A 87 -8.94 20.18 -2.27
C LYS A 87 -8.42 18.76 -2.51
N GLU A 88 -7.52 18.27 -1.66
CA GLU A 88 -6.96 16.92 -1.77
C GLU A 88 -8.06 15.85 -1.66
N LEU A 89 -9.05 16.05 -0.77
CA LEU A 89 -10.19 15.16 -0.67
C LEU A 89 -11.05 15.15 -1.95
N ALA A 90 -11.32 16.33 -2.52
CA ALA A 90 -12.08 16.44 -3.77
C ALA A 90 -11.34 15.79 -4.95
N GLU A 91 -10.02 16.00 -5.05
CA GLU A 91 -9.16 15.38 -6.05
C GLU A 91 -9.14 13.85 -5.91
N TRP A 92 -8.99 13.34 -4.68
CA TRP A 92 -9.02 11.91 -4.42
C TRP A 92 -10.38 11.29 -4.80
N GLN A 93 -11.48 11.95 -4.45
CA GLN A 93 -12.82 11.49 -4.83
C GLN A 93 -13.02 11.46 -6.35
N ALA A 94 -12.52 12.48 -7.07
CA ALA A 94 -12.59 12.53 -8.53
C ALA A 94 -11.74 11.42 -9.16
N TRP A 95 -10.51 11.24 -8.69
CA TRP A 95 -9.63 10.15 -9.11
C TRP A 95 -10.27 8.78 -8.84
N HIS A 96 -10.82 8.56 -7.64
CA HIS A 96 -11.45 7.29 -7.28
C HIS A 96 -12.64 6.95 -8.19
N LYS A 97 -13.53 7.92 -8.43
CA LYS A 97 -14.66 7.74 -9.35
C LYS A 97 -14.21 7.41 -10.77
N LYS A 98 -13.18 8.10 -11.28
CA LYS A 98 -12.62 7.81 -12.61
C LYS A 98 -12.10 6.38 -12.70
N ASN A 99 -11.29 5.95 -11.72
CA ASN A 99 -10.74 4.60 -11.70
C ASN A 99 -11.82 3.52 -11.59
N LEU A 100 -12.88 3.78 -10.80
CA LEU A 100 -14.00 2.84 -10.69
C LEU A 100 -14.71 2.64 -12.04
N ILE A 101 -14.98 3.73 -12.77
CA ILE A 101 -15.59 3.69 -14.10
C ILE A 101 -14.67 2.94 -15.08
N GLU A 102 -13.37 3.21 -15.04
CA GLU A 102 -12.40 2.56 -15.90
C GLU A 102 -12.29 1.06 -15.62
N ALA A 103 -12.21 0.66 -14.34
CA ALA A 103 -12.20 -0.73 -13.93
C ALA A 103 -13.49 -1.45 -14.34
N HIS A 104 -14.66 -0.80 -14.19
CA HIS A 104 -15.92 -1.36 -14.65
C HIS A 104 -15.94 -1.56 -16.18
N LYS A 105 -15.43 -0.59 -16.93
CA LYS A 105 -15.32 -0.71 -18.40
C LYS A 105 -14.38 -1.85 -18.81
N GLN A 106 -13.25 -2.00 -18.13
CA GLN A 106 -12.32 -3.10 -18.37
C GLN A 106 -12.96 -4.46 -18.06
N ASN A 107 -13.69 -4.57 -16.95
CA ASN A 107 -14.41 -5.79 -16.60
C ASN A 107 -15.49 -6.15 -17.63
N LEU A 108 -16.23 -5.17 -18.14
CA LEU A 108 -17.21 -5.39 -19.21
C LEU A 108 -16.54 -5.89 -20.50
N ALA A 109 -15.44 -5.26 -20.92
CA ALA A 109 -14.70 -5.69 -22.10
C ALA A 109 -14.12 -7.11 -21.92
N HIS A 110 -13.66 -7.44 -20.72
CA HIS A 110 -13.20 -8.78 -20.40
C HIS A 110 -14.34 -9.81 -20.42
N GLU A 111 -15.54 -9.46 -19.94
CA GLU A 111 -16.70 -10.36 -20.02
C GLU A 111 -17.15 -10.58 -21.48
N GLU A 112 -17.09 -9.54 -22.32
CA GLU A 112 -17.37 -9.67 -23.76
C GLU A 112 -16.38 -10.64 -24.44
N GLU A 113 -15.09 -10.52 -24.15
CA GLU A 113 -14.07 -11.46 -24.64
C GLU A 113 -14.33 -12.89 -24.13
N LEU A 114 -14.64 -13.06 -22.84
CA LEU A 114 -14.99 -14.37 -22.29
C LEU A 114 -16.23 -14.95 -22.97
N GLN A 115 -17.23 -14.13 -23.27
CA GLN A 115 -18.43 -14.57 -23.98
C GLN A 115 -18.08 -15.01 -25.41
N ALA A 116 -17.26 -14.25 -26.13
CA ALA A 116 -16.79 -14.63 -27.46
C ALA A 116 -15.99 -15.95 -27.45
N GLN A 117 -15.14 -16.16 -26.44
CA GLN A 117 -14.42 -17.43 -26.25
C GLN A 117 -15.37 -18.59 -25.95
N ARG A 118 -16.41 -18.37 -25.13
CA ARG A 118 -17.44 -19.38 -24.86
C ARG A 118 -18.22 -19.74 -26.12
N ASP A 119 -18.64 -18.75 -26.90
CA ASP A 119 -19.38 -18.96 -28.15
C ASP A 119 -18.52 -19.71 -29.19
N LYS A 120 -17.24 -19.33 -29.31
CA LYS A 120 -16.25 -20.05 -30.13
C LYS A 120 -16.12 -21.51 -29.70
N THR A 121 -15.98 -21.76 -28.39
CA THR A 121 -15.90 -23.11 -27.81
C THR A 121 -17.16 -23.91 -28.09
N MET A 122 -18.34 -23.31 -27.95
CA MET A 122 -19.63 -23.93 -28.24
C MET A 122 -19.74 -24.34 -29.72
N LEU A 123 -19.36 -23.44 -30.63
CA LEU A 123 -19.36 -23.71 -32.08
C LEU A 123 -18.38 -24.84 -32.42
N LEU A 124 -17.17 -24.83 -31.84
CA LEU A 124 -16.20 -25.91 -32.05
C LEU A 124 -16.72 -27.25 -31.54
N SER A 125 -17.32 -27.28 -30.34
CA SER A 125 -17.92 -28.48 -29.76
C SER A 125 -19.05 -29.05 -30.63
N GLN A 126 -19.95 -28.18 -31.11
CA GLN A 126 -21.01 -28.58 -32.03
C GLN A 126 -20.45 -29.10 -33.37
N SER A 127 -19.34 -28.54 -33.84
CA SER A 127 -18.69 -28.99 -35.07
C SER A 127 -18.06 -30.37 -34.88
N VAL A 128 -17.45 -30.63 -33.72
CA VAL A 128 -16.85 -31.93 -33.39
C VAL A 128 -17.91 -33.03 -33.31
N SER A 129 -19.09 -32.75 -32.74
CA SER A 129 -20.16 -33.75 -32.60
C SER A 129 -20.83 -34.18 -33.91
N LYS A 130 -20.70 -33.39 -34.99
CA LYS A 130 -21.32 -33.64 -36.29
C LYS A 130 -20.43 -34.40 -37.30
N VAL A 131 -19.14 -34.58 -37.03
CA VAL A 131 -18.19 -35.15 -38.00
C VAL A 131 -17.81 -36.60 -37.61
N ASN A 132 -17.61 -37.45 -38.62
CA ASN A 132 -17.25 -38.86 -38.44
C ASN A 132 -15.83 -39.04 -37.93
N SER A 133 -15.62 -39.91 -36.92
CA SER A 133 -14.33 -40.15 -36.23
C SER A 133 -13.14 -40.56 -37.11
N SER A 134 -13.37 -40.89 -38.38
CA SER A 134 -12.34 -41.20 -39.38
C SER A 134 -11.69 -39.95 -40.01
N ASP A 135 -12.23 -38.75 -39.74
CA ASP A 135 -11.75 -37.51 -40.32
C ASP A 135 -10.62 -36.89 -39.47
N SER A 136 -9.44 -36.73 -40.07
CA SER A 136 -8.24 -36.17 -39.42
C SER A 136 -8.48 -34.75 -38.87
N ALA A 137 -9.39 -33.99 -39.48
CA ALA A 137 -9.73 -32.62 -39.08
C ALA A 137 -10.50 -32.51 -37.75
N ILE A 138 -11.00 -33.63 -37.18
CA ILE A 138 -11.62 -33.62 -35.85
C ILE A 138 -10.56 -33.44 -34.78
N TRP A 139 -9.40 -34.10 -34.92
CA TRP A 139 -8.35 -34.07 -33.90
C TRP A 139 -7.75 -32.68 -33.73
N GLU A 140 -7.65 -31.88 -34.80
CA GLU A 140 -7.23 -30.48 -34.72
C GLU A 140 -8.22 -29.63 -33.89
N ARG A 141 -9.53 -29.83 -34.10
CA ARG A 141 -10.57 -29.15 -33.32
C ARG A 141 -10.60 -29.61 -31.86
N VAL A 142 -10.39 -30.90 -31.61
CA VAL A 142 -10.27 -31.43 -30.23
C VAL A 142 -9.05 -30.82 -29.53
N CYS A 143 -7.91 -30.68 -30.20
CA CYS A 143 -6.74 -29.99 -29.66
C CYS A 143 -6.99 -28.49 -29.40
N GLN A 144 -7.89 -27.84 -30.13
CA GLN A 144 -8.27 -26.44 -29.87
C GLN A 144 -9.27 -26.31 -28.71
N LEU A 145 -10.11 -27.33 -28.46
CA LEU A 145 -11.03 -27.38 -27.31
C LEU A 145 -10.30 -27.73 -26.01
N CYS A 146 -9.30 -28.60 -26.09
CA CYS A 146 -8.42 -28.91 -24.98
C CYS A 146 -7.34 -27.83 -24.92
N ASP A 147 -7.40 -26.93 -23.94
CA ASP A 147 -6.29 -26.04 -23.67
C ASP A 147 -5.11 -26.87 -23.11
N LEU A 148 -4.31 -27.42 -24.03
CA LEU A 148 -3.15 -28.27 -23.74
C LEU A 148 -1.91 -27.45 -23.40
N THR A 149 -2.06 -26.14 -23.18
CA THR A 149 -0.99 -25.34 -22.58
C THR A 149 -0.75 -25.88 -21.17
N VAL A 150 0.25 -26.75 -21.05
CA VAL A 150 0.78 -27.13 -19.75
C VAL A 150 1.30 -25.83 -19.15
N SER A 151 0.56 -25.27 -18.20
CA SER A 151 1.15 -24.35 -17.25
C SER A 151 2.18 -25.15 -16.47
N THR A 152 3.41 -25.22 -17.00
CA THR A 152 4.54 -25.76 -16.26
C THR A 152 4.65 -24.85 -15.05
N SER A 153 4.30 -25.37 -13.88
CA SER A 153 4.36 -24.66 -12.60
C SER A 153 5.80 -24.37 -12.15
N SER A 154 6.71 -24.15 -13.10
CA SER A 154 8.13 -23.90 -12.90
C SER A 154 8.43 -22.53 -13.48
N GLY A 155 8.29 -21.50 -12.64
CA GLY A 155 8.73 -20.14 -12.95
C GLY A 155 7.84 -19.09 -12.30
N ASP A 156 8.21 -18.67 -11.10
CA ASP A 156 7.97 -17.35 -10.48
C ASP A 156 6.76 -16.55 -10.99
N SER A 157 5.58 -16.94 -10.52
CA SER A 157 4.41 -16.05 -10.48
C SER A 157 3.68 -16.27 -9.17
N ILE A 158 4.19 -15.65 -8.12
CA ILE A 158 3.49 -15.45 -6.86
C ILE A 158 2.19 -14.71 -7.24
N PHE A 159 1.02 -15.30 -6.96
CA PHE A 159 -0.33 -14.85 -7.37
C PHE A 159 -0.84 -15.30 -8.75
N LEU A 160 -0.84 -16.61 -9.03
CA LEU A 160 -2.04 -17.19 -9.63
C LEU A 160 -2.59 -18.29 -8.72
N LYS A 161 -3.76 -18.00 -8.15
CA LYS A 161 -4.59 -18.93 -7.39
C LYS A 161 -4.87 -20.12 -8.30
N SER A 162 -4.13 -21.21 -8.07
CA SER A 162 -4.39 -22.55 -8.57
C SER A 162 -5.90 -22.79 -8.59
N THR A 163 -6.51 -22.75 -9.77
CA THR A 163 -7.88 -23.23 -9.94
C THR A 163 -7.87 -24.71 -9.61
N VAL A 164 -8.80 -25.10 -8.74
CA VAL A 164 -8.94 -26.46 -8.22
C VAL A 164 -9.12 -27.42 -9.40
N GLY A 165 -8.08 -28.20 -9.74
CA GLY A 165 -8.20 -29.29 -10.71
C GLY A 165 -6.96 -29.65 -11.54
N ALA A 166 -5.93 -28.81 -11.61
CA ALA A 166 -4.76 -29.05 -12.48
C ALA A 166 -3.52 -29.63 -11.77
N SER A 167 -3.70 -30.36 -10.66
CA SER A 167 -2.61 -31.24 -10.19
C SER A 167 -2.62 -32.48 -11.07
N SER A 168 -1.65 -32.58 -11.98
CA SER A 168 -1.41 -33.79 -12.75
C SER A 168 -1.01 -34.91 -11.79
N SER A 169 -1.99 -35.64 -11.26
CA SER A 169 -1.83 -36.80 -10.36
C SER A 169 -1.05 -37.96 -10.99
N LYS A 170 -0.70 -37.84 -12.27
CA LYS A 170 0.11 -38.78 -13.03
C LYS A 170 1.33 -38.02 -13.52
N ASP A 171 2.51 -38.30 -12.96
CA ASP A 171 3.76 -37.77 -13.50
C ASP A 171 4.14 -38.54 -14.78
N VAL A 172 3.42 -38.23 -15.86
CA VAL A 172 3.61 -38.87 -17.16
C VAL A 172 5.02 -38.58 -17.70
N THR A 173 5.60 -37.44 -17.33
CA THR A 173 6.95 -37.04 -17.73
C THR A 173 8.01 -37.94 -17.08
N ARG A 174 7.94 -38.18 -15.76
CA ARG A 174 8.81 -39.16 -15.08
C ARG A 174 8.57 -40.59 -15.54
N PHE A 175 7.32 -40.96 -15.82
CA PHE A 175 7.03 -42.31 -16.32
C PHE A 175 7.64 -42.53 -17.72
N ARG A 176 7.54 -41.54 -18.61
CA ARG A 176 8.20 -41.57 -19.93
C ARG A 176 9.70 -41.66 -19.78
N SER A 177 10.33 -40.87 -18.91
CA SER A 177 11.77 -40.92 -18.71
C SER A 177 12.23 -42.28 -18.16
N LEU A 178 11.48 -42.89 -17.25
CA LEU A 178 11.76 -44.23 -16.72
C LEU A 178 11.68 -45.30 -17.81
N LEU A 179 10.64 -45.26 -18.65
CA LEU A 179 10.49 -46.18 -19.79
C LEU A 179 11.60 -46.03 -20.82
N LEU A 180 11.99 -44.80 -21.15
CA LEU A 180 13.12 -44.54 -22.05
C LEU A 180 14.44 -45.03 -21.45
N SER A 181 14.65 -44.84 -20.15
CA SER A 181 15.83 -45.36 -19.44
C SER A 181 15.89 -46.89 -19.49
N LEU A 182 14.77 -47.57 -19.22
CA LEU A 182 14.66 -49.03 -19.30
C LEU A 182 14.82 -49.56 -20.72
N LYS A 183 14.32 -48.84 -21.72
CA LYS A 183 14.51 -49.16 -23.14
C LYS A 183 15.97 -49.02 -23.57
N ASN A 184 16.63 -47.95 -23.14
CA ASN A 184 18.01 -47.66 -23.52
C ASN A 184 19.02 -48.48 -22.70
N ASN A 185 18.66 -48.92 -21.49
CA ASN A 185 19.46 -49.76 -20.61
C ASN A 185 18.61 -50.92 -20.08
N PRO A 186 18.40 -51.98 -20.87
CA PRO A 186 17.65 -53.14 -20.40
C PRO A 186 18.39 -53.79 -19.21
N PRO A 187 17.69 -54.18 -18.13
CA PRO A 187 18.32 -54.80 -16.98
C PRO A 187 19.04 -56.08 -17.42
N ARG A 188 20.34 -56.20 -17.08
CA ARG A 188 21.12 -57.39 -17.38
C ARG A 188 20.46 -58.58 -16.67
N ARG A 189 20.05 -59.59 -17.44
CA ARG A 189 19.50 -60.86 -16.91
C ARG A 189 20.53 -61.44 -15.94
N GLY A 190 20.24 -61.36 -14.65
CA GLY A 190 21.04 -62.01 -13.62
C GLY A 190 21.03 -63.51 -13.85
N THR A 191 22.21 -64.09 -14.05
CA THR A 191 22.44 -65.52 -13.90
C THR A 191 22.09 -65.90 -12.46
N LEU A 192 20.98 -66.60 -12.28
CA LEU A 192 20.71 -67.41 -11.09
C LEU A 192 21.80 -68.48 -11.01
N VAL A 193 22.82 -68.24 -10.20
CA VAL A 193 23.63 -69.33 -9.65
C VAL A 193 22.80 -69.90 -8.50
N VAL A 194 22.08 -70.97 -8.78
CA VAL A 194 21.52 -71.85 -7.75
C VAL A 194 22.67 -72.72 -7.27
N SER A 195 23.06 -72.54 -6.01
CA SER A 195 23.99 -73.42 -5.29
C SER A 195 23.40 -74.80 -5.03
#